data_AF-A0A0F9PA86-F1
#
_entry.id   AF-A0A0F9PA86-F1
#
_cell.length_a   1.000
_cell.length_b   1.000
_cell.length_c   1.000
_cell.angle_alpha   90.00
_cell.angle_beta   90.00
_cell.angle_gamma   90.00
#
_symmetry.space_group_name_H-M   'P 1'
#
loop_
_entity.id
_entity.type
_entity.pdbx_description
1 polymer ?
#
loop_
_entity_poly.entity_id
_entity_poly.type
_entity_poly.pdbx_seq_one_letter_code
_entity_poly.pdbx_strand_id
1 'polypeptide(L)'
;MVIQINHPMKKMIVLSTLVLLSSCGTYNSIDNFYDAHKEDGQVTAIRVPRFMMSMLGTISPEMKSLVGNTKDLRFMQFPSATVERTTFLNQQMNGITG
;
A
#
# COMPACT_ATOMS: atom_id res chain seq x y z
N MET A 1 -14.19 18.97 37.93
CA MET A 1 -14.59 17.58 38.23
C MET A 1 -13.46 16.66 37.80
N VAL A 2 -12.57 16.29 38.72
CA VAL A 2 -11.44 15.39 38.43
C VAL A 2 -11.97 13.97 38.55
N ILE A 3 -12.01 13.24 37.44
CA ILE A 3 -12.42 11.83 37.44
C ILE A 3 -11.37 11.02 38.21
N GLN A 4 -11.72 10.55 39.40
CA GLN A 4 -10.91 9.60 40.17
C GLN A 4 -11.11 8.20 39.58
N ILE A 5 -10.12 7.73 38.81
CA ILE A 5 -10.16 6.42 38.14
C ILE A 5 -9.63 5.35 39.11
N ASN A 6 -10.44 4.37 39.46
CA ASN A 6 -10.08 3.25 40.34
C ASN A 6 -9.00 2.33 39.72
N HIS A 7 -8.14 1.73 40.56
CA HIS A 7 -7.01 0.88 40.15
C HIS A 7 -7.35 -0.25 39.13
N PRO A 8 -8.47 -1.01 39.24
CA PRO A 8 -8.84 -2.02 38.23
C PRO A 8 -9.31 -1.40 36.90
N MET A 9 -9.95 -0.23 36.91
CA MET A 9 -10.39 0.47 35.70
C MET A 9 -9.22 1.01 34.88
N LYS A 10 -8.15 1.46 35.53
CA LYS A 10 -6.91 1.88 34.85
C LYS A 10 -6.31 0.75 34.02
N LYS A 11 -6.28 -0.48 34.56
CA LYS A 11 -5.77 -1.66 33.85
C LYS A 11 -6.63 -2.01 32.64
N MET A 12 -7.96 -1.91 32.77
CA MET A 12 -8.89 -2.18 31.67
C MET A 12 -8.78 -1.14 30.55
N ILE A 13 -8.56 0.13 30.90
CA ILE A 13 -8.31 1.20 29.93
C ILE A 13 -7.00 0.92 29.18
N VAL A 14 -5.91 0.61 29.88
CA VAL A 14 -4.61 0.29 29.25
C VAL A 14 -4.72 -0.91 28.31
N LEU A 15 -5.41 -1.98 28.73
CA LEU A 15 -5.62 -3.16 27.89
C LEU A 15 -6.47 -2.84 26.65
N SER A 16 -7.54 -2.05 26.83
CA SER A 16 -8.39 -1.60 25.71
C SER A 16 -7.60 -0.74 24.72
N THR A 17 -6.77 0.20 25.21
CA THR A 17 -5.90 1.01 24.36
C THR A 17 -4.88 0.15 23.61
N LEU A 18 -4.30 -0.88 24.24
CA LEU A 18 -3.35 -1.78 23.59
C LEU A 18 -3.99 -2.59 22.45
N VAL A 19 -5.22 -3.09 22.66
CA VAL A 19 -5.99 -3.81 21.62
C VAL A 19 -6.30 -2.87 20.45
N LEU A 20 -6.72 -1.63 20.73
CA LEU A 20 -7.03 -0.64 19.69
C LEU A 20 -5.79 -0.22 18.88
N LEU A 21 -4.59 -0.26 19.47
CA LEU A 21 -3.34 0.05 18.76
C LEU A 21 -2.87 -1.10 17.84
N SER A 22 -3.32 -2.33 18.09
CA SER A 22 -2.91 -3.51 17.29
C SER A 22 -3.60 -3.63 15.93
N SER A 23 -4.66 -2.86 15.67
CA SER A 23 -5.39 -2.90 14.38
C SER A 23 -4.80 -1.98 13.30
N CYS A 24 -3.81 -1.14 13.61
CA CYS A 24 -3.19 -0.21 12.66
C CYS A 24 -2.16 -0.85 11.70
N GLY A 25 -2.03 -2.18 11.68
CA GLY A 25 -1.16 -2.90 10.75
C GLY A 25 -1.81 -3.03 9.37
N THR A 26 -1.77 -1.97 8.57
CA THR A 26 -2.41 -1.94 7.26
C THR A 26 -1.67 -2.86 6.27
N TYR A 27 -2.15 -4.09 6.08
CA TYR A 27 -1.76 -4.97 4.97
C TYR A 27 -2.19 -4.40 3.59
N ASN A 28 -3.09 -3.41 3.59
CA ASN A 28 -3.62 -2.75 2.40
C ASN A 28 -2.77 -1.53 2.02
N SER A 29 -1.48 -1.74 1.72
CA SER A 29 -0.61 -0.70 1.17
C SER A 29 0.02 -1.17 -0.13
N ILE A 30 0.29 -0.23 -1.04
CA ILE A 30 1.00 -0.53 -2.28
C ILE A 30 2.43 -1.03 -2.02
N ASP A 31 3.03 -0.64 -0.89
CA ASP A 31 4.34 -1.12 -0.46
C ASP A 31 4.32 -2.59 -0.11
N ASN A 32 3.37 -3.01 0.73
CA ASN A 32 3.24 -4.39 1.15
C ASN A 32 2.89 -5.30 -0.04
N PHE A 33 2.01 -4.84 -0.93
CA PHE A 33 1.66 -5.60 -2.14
C PHE A 33 2.85 -5.75 -3.10
N TYR A 34 3.59 -4.66 -3.35
CA TYR A 34 4.78 -4.72 -4.21
C TYR A 34 5.85 -5.66 -3.64
N ASP A 35 6.16 -5.54 -2.34
CA ASP A 35 7.19 -6.35 -1.72
C ASP A 35 6.82 -7.84 -1.60
N ALA A 36 5.53 -8.15 -1.47
CA ALA A 36 5.03 -9.53 -1.44
C ALA A 36 5.12 -10.23 -2.81
N HIS A 37 5.08 -9.48 -3.91
CA HIS A 37 4.91 -10.04 -5.25
C HIS A 37 6.03 -9.77 -6.25
N LYS A 38 6.94 -8.82 -5.97
CA LYS A 38 8.01 -8.45 -6.92
C LYS A 38 8.97 -9.59 -7.28
N GLU A 39 9.11 -10.58 -6.40
CA GLU A 39 9.97 -11.76 -6.59
C GLU A 39 9.17 -13.02 -6.99
N ASP A 40 7.86 -12.91 -7.20
CA ASP A 40 7.05 -14.05 -7.62
C ASP A 40 7.53 -14.56 -8.99
N GLY A 41 7.42 -15.88 -9.19
CA GLY A 41 7.88 -16.53 -10.42
C GLY A 41 7.31 -15.86 -11.67
N GLN A 42 8.22 -15.45 -12.57
CA GLN A 42 7.91 -14.80 -13.84
C GLN A 42 7.20 -13.43 -13.75
N VAL A 43 7.08 -12.83 -12.55
CA VAL A 43 6.60 -11.45 -12.41
C VAL A 43 7.68 -10.48 -12.89
N THR A 44 7.26 -9.47 -13.66
CA THR A 44 8.14 -8.34 -14.00
C THR A 44 7.74 -7.15 -13.15
N ALA A 45 8.57 -6.80 -12.18
CA ALA A 45 8.36 -5.65 -11.31
C ALA A 45 9.46 -4.61 -11.50
N ILE A 46 9.06 -3.36 -11.78
CA ILE A 46 9.98 -2.24 -12.00
C ILE A 46 9.47 -1.03 -11.21
N ARG A 47 10.31 -0.52 -10.29
CA ARG A 47 10.11 0.80 -9.71
C ARG A 47 10.79 1.83 -10.59
N VAL A 48 10.02 2.77 -11.13
CA VAL A 48 10.55 3.78 -12.06
C VAL A 48 11.46 4.75 -11.29
N PRO A 49 12.75 4.86 -11.65
CA PRO A 49 13.64 5.82 -11.04
C PRO A 49 13.17 7.27 -11.22
N ARG A 50 13.46 8.11 -10.22
CA ARG A 50 13.05 9.52 -10.23
C ARG A 50 13.49 10.29 -11.48
N PHE A 51 14.69 10.04 -11.99
CA PHE A 51 15.16 10.73 -13.19
C PHE A 51 14.32 10.35 -14.43
N MET A 52 13.88 9.10 -14.56
CA MET A 52 13.01 8.67 -15.65
C MET A 52 11.65 9.35 -15.56
N MET A 53 11.09 9.44 -14.35
CA MET A 53 9.86 10.22 -14.11
C MET A 53 10.01 11.69 -14.51
N SER A 54 11.15 12.31 -14.18
CA SER A 54 11.45 13.68 -14.59
C SER A 54 11.55 13.82 -16.11
N MET A 55 12.20 12.88 -16.80
CA MET A 55 12.28 12.86 -18.25
C MET A 55 10.89 12.74 -18.90
N LEU A 56 10.03 11.84 -18.39
CA LEU A 56 8.65 11.69 -18.87
C LEU A 56 7.88 13.02 -18.76
N GLY A 57 8.06 13.74 -17.65
CA GLY A 57 7.45 15.06 -17.45
C GLY A 57 7.95 16.16 -18.39
N THR A 58 9.01 15.93 -19.18
CA THR A 58 9.48 16.89 -20.20
C THR A 58 8.92 16.63 -21.60
N ILE A 59 8.26 15.48 -21.81
CA ILE A 59 7.77 15.07 -23.15
C ILE A 59 6.62 15.98 -23.61
N SER A 60 5.69 16.31 -22.71
CA SER A 60 4.59 17.21 -23.02
C SER A 60 3.96 17.83 -21.76
N PRO A 61 3.20 18.93 -21.88
CA PRO A 61 2.44 19.49 -20.77
C PRO A 61 1.44 18.50 -20.15
N GLU A 62 0.81 17.66 -20.97
CA GLU A 62 -0.14 16.64 -20.54
C GLU A 62 0.57 15.55 -19.72
N MET A 63 1.72 15.07 -20.20
CA MET A 63 2.51 14.09 -19.47
C MET A 63 3.02 14.68 -18.15
N LYS A 64 3.44 15.95 -18.15
CA LYS A 64 3.81 16.66 -16.92
C LYS A 64 2.65 16.73 -15.92
N SER A 65 1.42 16.92 -16.37
CA SER A 65 0.23 16.90 -15.51
C SER A 65 0.00 15.50 -14.91
N LEU A 66 0.20 14.45 -15.72
CA LEU A 66 0.00 13.05 -15.32
C LEU A 66 1.08 12.54 -14.34
N VAL A 67 2.36 12.82 -14.60
CA VAL A 67 3.47 12.28 -13.80
C VAL A 67 4.11 13.28 -12.85
N GLY A 68 3.85 14.59 -13.01
CA GLY A 68 4.56 15.64 -12.28
C GLY A 68 4.33 15.66 -10.78
N ASN A 69 3.14 15.23 -10.33
CA ASN A 69 2.82 15.10 -8.90
C ASN A 69 3.03 13.67 -8.37
N THR A 70 3.38 12.71 -9.24
CA THR A 70 3.55 11.30 -8.88
C THR A 70 4.88 11.09 -8.17
N LYS A 71 4.82 10.77 -6.87
CA LYS A 71 6.02 10.54 -6.05
C LYS A 71 6.69 9.19 -6.29
N ASP A 72 5.90 8.21 -6.72
CA ASP A 72 6.32 6.84 -6.90
C ASP A 72 5.47 6.19 -7.98
N LEU A 73 6.14 5.64 -8.99
CA LEU A 73 5.52 4.92 -10.09
C LEU A 73 6.13 3.52 -10.14
N ARG A 74 5.28 2.51 -10.10
CA ARG A 74 5.66 1.11 -10.14
C ARG A 74 4.90 0.42 -11.24
N PHE A 75 5.61 -0.40 -12.00
CA PHE A 75 5.04 -1.31 -12.97
C PHE A 75 5.16 -2.73 -12.43
N MET A 76 4.07 -3.48 -12.46
CA MET A 76 4.07 -4.91 -12.17
C MET A 76 3.26 -5.64 -13.23
N GLN A 77 3.88 -6.59 -13.90
CA GLN A 77 3.24 -7.50 -14.84
C GLN A 77 3.23 -8.90 -14.24
N PHE A 78 2.02 -9.44 -14.09
CA PHE A 78 1.81 -10.81 -13.66
C PHE A 78 1.49 -11.69 -14.88
N PRO A 79 2.24 -12.77 -15.12
CA PRO A 79 1.83 -13.80 -16.07
C PRO A 79 0.73 -14.61 -15.41
N SER A 80 -0.53 -14.22 -15.61
CA SER A 80 -1.63 -14.91 -14.95
C SER A 80 -1.91 -16.23 -15.65
N ALA A 81 -1.45 -17.33 -15.05
CA ALA A 81 -1.66 -18.67 -15.58
C ALA A 81 -3.11 -19.18 -15.37
N THR A 82 -3.87 -18.60 -14.42
CA THR A 82 -5.23 -19.05 -14.08
C THR A 82 -6.18 -17.90 -13.73
N VAL A 83 -7.49 -18.16 -13.83
CA VAL A 83 -8.54 -17.19 -13.51
C VAL A 83 -8.58 -16.89 -12.01
N GLU A 84 -8.31 -17.89 -11.17
CA GLU A 84 -8.29 -17.77 -9.72
C GLU A 84 -7.17 -16.82 -9.28
N ARG A 85 -5.97 -16.95 -9.86
CA ARG A 85 -4.84 -16.06 -9.52
C ARG A 85 -5.09 -14.63 -9.99
N THR A 86 -5.68 -14.46 -11.18
CA THR A 86 -6.12 -13.13 -11.65
C THR A 86 -7.10 -12.49 -10.68
N THR A 87 -8.10 -13.25 -10.24
CA THR A 87 -9.15 -12.77 -9.35
C THR A 87 -8.59 -12.40 -7.99
N PHE A 88 -7.71 -13.24 -7.43
CA PHE A 88 -7.01 -12.98 -6.18
C PHE A 88 -6.18 -11.69 -6.22
N LEU A 89 -5.34 -11.52 -7.25
CA LEU A 89 -4.50 -10.32 -7.41
C LEU A 89 -5.36 -9.05 -7.59
N ASN A 90 -6.45 -9.14 -8.36
CA ASN A 90 -7.38 -8.03 -8.53
C ASN A 90 -8.10 -7.66 -7.22
N GLN A 91 -8.51 -8.63 -6.41
CA GLN A 91 -9.12 -8.37 -5.11
C GLN A 91 -8.15 -7.67 -4.16
N GLN A 92 -6.89 -8.12 -4.12
CA GLN A 92 -5.86 -7.45 -3.32
C GLN A 92 -5.62 -6.02 -3.81
N MET A 93 -5.55 -5.80 -5.13
CA MET A 93 -5.36 -4.45 -5.65
C MET A 93 -6.54 -3.53 -5.36
N ASN A 94 -7.77 -4.02 -5.52
CA ASN A 94 -8.96 -3.25 -5.18
C ASN A 94 -9.00 -2.88 -3.69
N GLY A 95 -8.43 -3.71 -2.81
CA GLY A 95 -8.27 -3.38 -1.39
C GLY A 95 -7.28 -2.25 -1.09
N ILE A 96 -6.41 -1.90 -2.04
CA ILE A 96 -5.38 -0.84 -1.91
C ILE A 96 -5.83 0.45 -2.62
N THR A 97 -6.53 0.31 -3.74
CA THR A 97 -6.99 1.45 -4.56
C THR A 97 -8.42 1.90 -4.27
N GLY A 98 -9.14 1.16 -3.41
CA GLY A 98 -10.54 1.38 -3.05
C GLY A 98 -10.80 2.64 -2.23
#